data_AF-A0A1F3AW39-F1
#
_entry.id   AF-A0A1F3AW39-F1
#
_cell.length_a   1.000
_cell.length_b   1.000
_cell.length_c   1.000
_cell.angle_alpha   90.00
_cell.angle_beta   90.00
_cell.angle_gamma   90.00
#
_symmetry.space_group_name_H-M   'P 1'
#
loop_
_entity.id
_entity.type
_entity.pdbx_description
1 polymer ?
#
loop_
_entity_poly.entity_id
_entity_poly.type
_entity_poly.pdbx_seq_one_letter_code
_entity_poly.pdbx_strand_id
1 'polypeptide(L)'
;MAKEKGVTTIWGIQSSLGPGKVQRAVREVLAQIESRHPRDFERIKRRVKEIRPLFGRWRQEGTLGVWIADEGGIGNFDFTSLGVVGLALDLHDAVAVVAHEFGHVCTQEEDFAKREAAGSEWASELCADYYAYKWGFGRLIAQQRPRREFSHHGPTPGDDVTIEHSAGDKVLYRYRVTRSFMIHLVQTETPEGRVIETAAKIRERQRAHMSAPIIPSAG
;
A
#
# COMPACT_ATOMS: atom_id res chain seq x y z
N MET A 1 -12.96 -6.03 37.11
CA MET A 1 -13.88 -5.98 35.97
C MET A 1 -13.43 -4.85 35.04
N ALA A 2 -12.95 -5.16 33.84
CA ALA A 2 -12.66 -4.12 32.85
C ALA A 2 -13.99 -3.53 32.38
N LYS A 3 -14.19 -2.21 32.51
CA LYS A 3 -15.35 -1.54 31.89
C LYS A 3 -15.29 -1.82 30.39
N GLU A 4 -16.36 -2.36 29.82
CA GLU A 4 -16.55 -2.40 28.38
C GLU A 4 -16.31 -1.00 27.84
N LYS A 5 -15.26 -0.82 27.04
CA LYS A 5 -15.05 0.44 26.33
C LYS A 5 -16.17 0.54 25.31
N GLY A 6 -17.09 1.48 25.51
CA GLY A 6 -18.20 1.70 24.59
C GLY A 6 -17.68 1.88 23.16
N VAL A 7 -18.26 1.13 22.23
CA VAL A 7 -18.01 1.32 20.79
C VAL A 7 -18.48 2.72 20.42
N THR A 8 -17.59 3.50 19.81
CA THR A 8 -17.89 4.85 19.32
C THR A 8 -17.94 4.86 17.80
N THR A 9 -18.34 5.97 17.20
CA THR A 9 -18.22 6.16 15.76
C THR A 9 -17.33 7.36 15.43
N ILE A 10 -16.57 7.22 14.34
CA ILE A 10 -15.80 8.30 13.73
C ILE A 10 -16.30 8.43 12.30
N TRP A 11 -16.99 9.52 11.98
CA TRP A 11 -17.55 9.76 10.64
C TRP A 11 -18.46 8.61 10.14
N GLY A 12 -19.19 7.97 11.06
CA GLY A 12 -20.09 6.85 10.76
C GLY A 12 -19.41 5.48 10.72
N ILE A 13 -18.09 5.40 10.84
CA ILE A 13 -17.32 4.14 10.92
C ILE A 13 -17.21 3.73 12.39
N GLN A 14 -17.41 2.45 12.71
CA GLN A 14 -17.27 1.97 14.09
C GLN A 14 -15.81 2.11 14.56
N SER A 15 -15.61 2.47 15.82
CA SER A 15 -14.29 2.57 16.40
C SER A 15 -14.25 2.20 17.87
N SER A 16 -13.32 1.31 18.20
CA SER A 16 -12.93 0.93 19.56
C SER A 16 -11.68 1.68 20.04
N LEU A 17 -11.19 2.66 19.26
CA LEU A 17 -10.11 3.54 19.69
C LEU A 17 -10.57 4.41 20.87
N GLY A 18 -9.78 4.42 21.94
CA GLY A 18 -9.97 5.36 23.04
C GLY A 18 -9.65 6.80 22.62
N PRO A 19 -10.11 7.81 23.39
CA PRO A 19 -9.74 9.20 23.15
C PRO A 19 -8.22 9.36 23.24
N GLY A 20 -7.61 9.95 22.22
CA GLY A 20 -6.16 10.05 22.17
C GLY A 20 -5.61 10.52 20.84
N LYS A 21 -4.29 10.46 20.70
CA LYS A 21 -3.55 10.94 19.52
C LYS A 21 -3.99 10.22 18.23
N VAL A 22 -4.11 8.89 18.28
CA VAL A 22 -4.49 8.09 17.11
C VAL A 22 -5.92 8.38 16.66
N GLN A 23 -6.87 8.46 17.61
CA GLN A 23 -8.25 8.81 17.28
C GLN A 23 -8.37 10.21 16.65
N ARG A 24 -7.58 11.19 17.13
CA ARG A 24 -7.52 12.52 16.52
C ARG A 24 -6.95 12.48 15.11
N ALA A 25 -5.88 11.72 14.88
CA ALA A 25 -5.31 11.54 13.55
C ALA A 25 -6.30 10.90 12.57
N VAL A 26 -7.07 9.89 13.01
CA VAL A 26 -8.16 9.30 12.22
C VAL A 26 -9.20 10.35 11.83
N ARG A 27 -9.64 11.17 12.78
CA ARG A 27 -10.61 12.25 12.50
C ARG A 27 -10.07 13.27 11.50
N GLU A 28 -8.81 13.68 11.66
CA GLU A 28 -8.13 14.66 10.80
C GLU A 28 -7.99 14.13 9.37
N VAL A 29 -7.50 12.90 9.20
CA VAL A 29 -7.35 12.29 7.88
C VAL A 29 -8.70 12.14 7.19
N LEU A 30 -9.70 11.59 7.87
CA LEU A 30 -11.03 11.41 7.29
C LEU A 30 -11.69 12.75 6.92
N ALA A 31 -11.55 13.79 7.74
CA ALA A 31 -12.09 15.11 7.43
C ALA A 31 -11.45 15.71 6.16
N GLN A 32 -10.14 15.55 5.99
CA GLN A 32 -9.45 16.04 4.81
C GLN A 32 -9.83 15.25 3.54
N ILE A 33 -9.95 13.92 3.64
CA ILE A 33 -10.37 13.08 2.51
C ILE A 33 -11.82 13.40 2.14
N GLU A 34 -12.73 13.52 3.10
CA GLU A 34 -14.13 13.91 2.85
C GLU A 34 -14.21 15.24 2.10
N SER A 35 -13.47 16.25 2.57
CA SER A 35 -13.50 17.60 2.00
C SER A 35 -12.93 17.67 0.57
N ARG A 36 -11.84 16.93 0.28
CA ARG A 36 -11.10 17.07 -0.99
C ARG A 36 -11.31 15.93 -1.98
N HIS A 37 -11.68 14.76 -1.49
CA HIS A 37 -11.77 13.51 -2.24
C HIS A 37 -13.00 12.69 -1.81
N PRO A 38 -14.23 13.22 -1.94
CA PRO A 38 -15.44 12.60 -1.40
C PRO A 38 -15.71 11.19 -1.93
N ARG A 39 -15.29 10.88 -3.16
CA ARG A 39 -15.39 9.53 -3.72
C ARG A 39 -14.52 8.52 -2.97
N ASP A 40 -13.31 8.90 -2.58
CA ASP A 40 -12.40 8.04 -1.84
C ASP A 40 -12.91 7.87 -0.40
N PHE A 41 -13.40 8.94 0.22
CA PHE A 41 -14.05 8.89 1.53
C PHE A 41 -15.24 7.92 1.56
N GLU A 42 -16.11 7.97 0.55
CA GLU A 42 -17.24 7.05 0.45
C GLU A 42 -16.81 5.59 0.23
N ARG A 43 -15.67 5.33 -0.42
CA ARG A 43 -15.09 3.98 -0.46
C ARG A 43 -14.64 3.53 0.92
N ILE A 44 -13.94 4.39 1.67
CA ILE A 44 -13.50 4.08 3.03
C ILE A 44 -14.70 3.73 3.91
N LYS A 45 -15.75 4.56 3.91
CA LYS A 45 -16.98 4.29 4.67
C LYS A 45 -17.65 2.98 4.30
N ARG A 46 -17.65 2.62 3.01
CA ARG A 46 -18.25 1.36 2.56
C ARG A 46 -17.43 0.14 2.92
N ARG A 47 -16.10 0.26 3.02
CA ARG A 47 -15.21 -0.90 3.21
C ARG A 47 -14.77 -1.10 4.65
N VAL A 48 -14.53 -0.04 5.41
CA VAL A 48 -14.05 -0.14 6.80
C VAL A 48 -15.22 -0.44 7.73
N LYS A 49 -15.26 -1.66 8.28
CA LYS A 49 -16.19 -2.05 9.33
C LYS A 49 -15.84 -1.39 10.65
N GLU A 50 -14.58 -1.47 11.03
CA GLU A 50 -14.08 -1.01 12.32
C GLU A 50 -12.68 -0.39 12.20
N ILE A 51 -12.42 0.61 13.02
CA ILE A 51 -11.09 1.13 13.31
C ILE A 51 -10.75 0.79 14.76
N ARG A 52 -9.75 -0.06 14.97
CA ARG A 52 -9.42 -0.62 16.29
C ARG A 52 -7.93 -0.52 16.62
N PRO A 53 -7.56 -0.65 17.90
CA PRO A 53 -6.16 -0.76 18.25
C PRO A 53 -5.53 -2.04 17.68
N LEU A 54 -4.29 -1.95 17.22
CA LEU A 54 -3.50 -3.09 16.77
C LEU A 54 -2.88 -3.81 17.97
N PHE A 55 -3.11 -5.12 18.05
CA PHE A 55 -2.59 -5.98 19.12
C PHE A 55 -2.02 -7.28 18.55
N GLY A 56 -1.33 -8.04 19.41
CA GLY A 56 -0.86 -9.39 19.10
C GLY A 56 0.36 -9.42 18.19
N ARG A 57 0.44 -10.46 17.35
CA ARG A 57 1.59 -10.79 16.50
C ARG A 57 2.05 -9.60 15.64
N TRP A 58 1.11 -8.91 15.00
CA TRP A 58 1.40 -7.74 14.16
C TRP A 58 2.19 -6.66 14.91
N ARG A 59 1.82 -6.39 16.17
CA ARG A 59 2.54 -5.38 16.96
C ARG A 59 3.95 -5.87 17.34
N GLN A 60 4.11 -7.17 17.58
CA GLN A 60 5.42 -7.78 17.91
C GLN A 60 6.39 -7.74 16.73
N GLU A 61 5.86 -7.82 15.50
CA GLU A 61 6.62 -7.68 14.24
C GLU A 61 6.92 -6.21 13.90
N GLY A 62 6.57 -5.26 14.77
CA GLY A 62 6.84 -3.83 14.55
C GLY A 62 5.82 -3.11 13.68
N THR A 63 4.79 -3.80 13.18
CA THR A 63 3.71 -3.20 12.39
C THR A 63 3.03 -2.07 13.15
N LEU A 64 2.92 -0.90 12.49
CA LEU A 64 2.36 0.32 13.04
C LEU A 64 0.88 0.51 12.68
N GLY A 65 0.47 -0.02 11.54
CA GLY A 65 -0.90 -0.03 11.04
C GLY A 65 -1.08 -1.22 10.10
N VAL A 66 -2.32 -1.70 9.97
CA VAL A 66 -2.66 -2.74 9.00
C VAL A 66 -4.12 -2.63 8.58
N TRP A 67 -4.37 -2.76 7.29
CA TRP A 67 -5.69 -3.08 6.73
C TRP A 67 -5.86 -4.60 6.61
N ILE A 68 -6.93 -5.15 7.22
CA ILE A 68 -7.25 -6.57 7.19
C ILE A 68 -8.63 -6.76 6.55
N ALA A 69 -8.66 -7.28 5.32
CA ALA A 69 -9.89 -7.71 4.66
C ALA A 69 -10.52 -8.93 5.37
N ASP A 70 -11.85 -9.04 5.39
CA ASP A 70 -12.55 -10.18 5.97
C ASP A 70 -12.34 -11.48 5.16
N GLU A 71 -12.34 -11.33 3.84
CA GLU A 71 -12.13 -12.41 2.88
C GLU A 71 -10.80 -12.15 2.18
N GLY A 72 -9.83 -13.01 2.48
CA GLY A 72 -8.45 -12.85 2.04
C GLY A 72 -7.47 -13.11 3.19
N GLY A 73 -6.70 -14.19 3.08
CA GLY A 73 -5.50 -14.32 3.90
C GLY A 73 -4.53 -13.18 3.59
N ILE A 74 -3.49 -13.04 4.41
CA ILE A 74 -2.39 -12.09 4.17
C ILE A 74 -1.86 -12.31 2.74
N GLY A 75 -1.95 -11.28 1.89
CA GLY A 75 -1.48 -11.34 0.50
C GLY A 75 -2.55 -11.65 -0.57
N ASN A 76 -3.79 -12.00 -0.18
CA ASN A 76 -4.91 -12.08 -1.12
C ASN A 76 -5.65 -10.73 -1.15
N PHE A 77 -5.40 -9.95 -2.20
CA PHE A 77 -6.03 -8.64 -2.38
C PHE A 77 -7.45 -8.78 -2.92
N ASP A 78 -8.43 -8.85 -2.04
CA ASP A 78 -9.82 -8.59 -2.40
C ASP A 78 -10.08 -7.07 -2.36
N PHE A 79 -10.24 -6.47 -3.54
CA PHE A 79 -10.50 -5.03 -3.70
C PHE A 79 -11.94 -4.61 -3.38
N THR A 80 -12.81 -5.56 -3.07
CA THR A 80 -14.24 -5.35 -2.77
C THR A 80 -14.61 -5.68 -1.34
N SER A 81 -13.78 -6.49 -0.67
CA SER A 81 -13.99 -6.90 0.72
C SER A 81 -14.14 -5.72 1.69
N LEU A 82 -15.00 -5.98 2.67
CA LEU A 82 -15.04 -5.25 3.92
C LEU A 82 -13.86 -5.68 4.80
N GLY A 83 -13.54 -4.89 5.83
CA GLY A 83 -12.43 -5.22 6.72
C GLY A 83 -12.21 -4.24 7.86
N VAL A 84 -11.07 -4.38 8.52
CA VAL A 84 -10.72 -3.65 9.74
C VAL A 84 -9.39 -2.93 9.56
N VAL A 85 -9.35 -1.66 9.99
CA VAL A 85 -8.10 -0.91 10.12
C VAL A 85 -7.60 -1.04 11.56
N GLY A 86 -6.47 -1.73 11.73
CA GLY A 86 -5.76 -1.86 13.00
C GLY A 86 -4.65 -0.82 13.11
N LEU A 87 -4.58 -0.07 14.21
CA LEU A 87 -3.56 0.97 14.42
C LEU A 87 -2.85 0.82 15.76
N ALA A 88 -1.52 0.86 15.77
CA ALA A 88 -0.75 0.94 17.02
C ALA A 88 -1.13 2.22 17.79
N LEU A 89 -1.14 2.17 19.13
CA LEU A 89 -1.59 3.30 19.95
C LEU A 89 -0.49 4.32 20.27
N ASP A 90 0.77 3.91 20.11
CA ASP A 90 2.00 4.64 20.43
C ASP A 90 2.64 5.31 19.20
N LEU A 91 1.85 5.59 18.16
CA LEU A 91 2.33 6.20 16.92
C LEU A 91 2.91 7.60 17.14
N HIS A 92 4.20 7.78 16.82
CA HIS A 92 4.86 9.08 16.82
C HIS A 92 4.28 10.04 15.76
N ASP A 93 3.81 9.52 14.64
CA ASP A 93 3.36 10.29 13.47
C ASP A 93 2.08 9.66 12.91
N ALA A 94 1.06 9.62 13.77
CA ALA A 94 -0.18 8.88 13.55
C ALA A 94 -0.90 9.27 12.24
N VAL A 95 -0.85 10.53 11.82
CA VAL A 95 -1.50 11.00 10.58
C VAL A 95 -0.95 10.29 9.35
N ALA A 96 0.38 10.14 9.24
CA ALA A 96 1.01 9.50 8.10
C ALA A 96 0.67 8.00 8.00
N VAL A 97 0.65 7.30 9.14
CA VAL A 97 0.28 5.88 9.20
C VAL A 97 -1.21 5.71 8.86
N VAL A 98 -2.09 6.49 9.49
CA VAL A 98 -3.53 6.43 9.21
C VAL A 98 -3.84 6.71 7.73
N ALA A 99 -3.23 7.74 7.15
CA ALA A 99 -3.42 8.06 5.73
C ALA A 99 -2.95 6.92 4.82
N HIS A 100 -1.83 6.28 5.17
CA HIS A 100 -1.33 5.12 4.44
C HIS A 100 -2.28 3.92 4.55
N GLU A 101 -2.76 3.57 5.75
CA GLU A 101 -3.70 2.45 5.93
C GLU A 101 -5.01 2.65 5.16
N PHE A 102 -5.56 3.87 5.17
CA PHE A 102 -6.73 4.17 4.34
C PHE A 102 -6.41 4.12 2.85
N GLY A 103 -5.15 4.38 2.47
CA GLY A 103 -4.67 4.16 1.12
C GLY A 103 -4.88 2.71 0.66
N HIS A 104 -4.55 1.71 1.49
CA HIS A 104 -4.86 0.30 1.19
C HIS A 104 -6.36 0.07 0.97
N VAL A 105 -7.20 0.66 1.83
CA VAL A 105 -8.67 0.56 1.71
C VAL A 105 -9.17 1.14 0.39
N CYS A 106 -8.52 2.18 -0.15
CA CYS A 106 -8.93 2.81 -1.40
C CYS A 106 -8.35 2.17 -2.65
N THR A 107 -7.36 1.29 -2.51
CA THR A 107 -6.74 0.57 -3.62
C THR A 107 -7.77 -0.23 -4.39
N GLN A 108 -7.73 -0.10 -5.73
CA GLN A 108 -8.52 -0.84 -6.69
C GLN A 108 -7.63 -1.76 -7.53
N GLU A 109 -8.23 -2.72 -8.20
CA GLU A 109 -7.53 -3.65 -9.09
C GLU A 109 -6.71 -2.94 -10.17
N GLU A 110 -7.27 -1.89 -10.81
CA GLU A 110 -6.55 -1.17 -11.86
C GLU A 110 -5.41 -0.32 -11.32
N ASP A 111 -5.50 0.14 -10.07
CA ASP A 111 -4.41 0.84 -9.39
C ASP A 111 -3.28 -0.13 -9.06
N PHE A 112 -3.63 -1.33 -8.63
CA PHE A 112 -2.70 -2.41 -8.29
C PHE A 112 -1.97 -2.95 -9.53
N ALA A 113 -2.71 -3.28 -10.60
CA ALA A 113 -2.16 -3.78 -11.86
C ALA A 113 -1.12 -2.82 -12.47
N LYS A 114 -1.30 -1.51 -12.31
CA LYS A 114 -0.32 -0.50 -12.76
C LYS A 114 1.00 -0.54 -11.97
N ARG A 115 1.03 -1.20 -10.81
CA ARG A 115 2.12 -1.15 -9.82
C ARG A 115 2.70 -2.53 -9.48
N GLU A 116 2.19 -3.61 -10.10
CA GLU A 116 2.57 -5.00 -9.80
C GLU A 116 3.94 -5.45 -10.34
N ALA A 117 4.70 -4.59 -11.03
CA ALA A 117 5.89 -5.05 -11.77
C ALA A 117 7.03 -5.67 -10.93
N ALA A 118 7.03 -5.45 -9.61
CA ALA A 118 8.05 -5.97 -8.68
C ALA A 118 7.49 -6.91 -7.59
N GLY A 119 6.22 -7.32 -7.70
CA GLY A 119 5.55 -8.17 -6.71
C GLY A 119 4.35 -7.49 -6.06
N SER A 120 3.46 -8.31 -5.51
CA SER A 120 2.15 -7.91 -4.97
C SER A 120 2.24 -7.05 -3.71
N GLU A 121 3.22 -7.33 -2.83
CA GLU A 121 3.45 -6.54 -1.61
C GLU A 121 3.83 -5.09 -1.94
N TRP A 122 4.86 -4.88 -2.78
CA TRP A 122 5.27 -3.53 -3.17
C TRP A 122 4.19 -2.78 -3.95
N ALA A 123 3.40 -3.49 -4.77
CA ALA A 123 2.27 -2.89 -5.47
C ALA A 123 1.24 -2.32 -4.50
N SER A 124 0.92 -3.07 -3.43
CA SER A 124 0.03 -2.64 -2.36
C SER A 124 0.56 -1.39 -1.66
N GLU A 125 1.83 -1.40 -1.26
CA GLU A 125 2.48 -0.27 -0.57
C GLU A 125 2.52 0.99 -1.44
N LEU A 126 2.86 0.84 -2.72
CA LEU A 126 2.86 1.94 -3.68
C LEU A 126 1.46 2.48 -3.95
N CYS A 127 0.42 1.64 -3.93
CA CYS A 127 -0.97 2.08 -4.00
C CYS A 127 -1.37 2.88 -2.77
N ALA A 128 -1.04 2.39 -1.57
CA ALA A 128 -1.36 3.06 -0.32
C ALA A 128 -0.71 4.45 -0.23
N ASP A 129 0.59 4.52 -0.52
CA ASP A 129 1.30 5.80 -0.55
C ASP A 129 0.77 6.71 -1.68
N TYR A 130 0.40 6.17 -2.86
CA TYR A 130 -0.20 6.96 -3.93
C TYR A 130 -1.48 7.69 -3.46
N TYR A 131 -2.40 6.98 -2.81
CA TYR A 131 -3.63 7.57 -2.30
C TYR A 131 -3.34 8.61 -1.22
N ALA A 132 -2.46 8.30 -0.27
CA ALA A 132 -2.11 9.25 0.77
C ALA A 132 -1.41 10.52 0.22
N TYR A 133 -0.58 10.39 -0.83
CA TYR A 133 -0.02 11.53 -1.55
C TYR A 133 -1.11 12.34 -2.28
N LYS A 134 -2.01 11.66 -3.00
CA LYS A 134 -3.15 12.25 -3.68
C LYS A 134 -3.99 13.10 -2.72
N TRP A 135 -4.18 12.64 -1.48
CA TRP A 135 -4.93 13.35 -0.45
C TRP A 135 -4.18 14.51 0.19
N GLY A 136 -2.89 14.69 -0.08
CA GLY A 136 -2.06 15.78 0.43
C GLY A 136 -1.19 15.43 1.63
N PHE A 137 -1.06 14.14 2.00
CA PHE A 137 -0.23 13.69 3.12
C PHE A 137 1.20 13.31 2.71
N GLY A 138 1.58 13.52 1.44
CA GLY A 138 2.85 13.05 0.90
C GLY A 138 4.10 13.54 1.65
N ARG A 139 4.09 14.78 2.14
CA ARG A 139 5.21 15.31 2.95
C ARG A 139 5.37 14.56 4.28
N LEU A 140 4.26 14.26 4.96
CA LEU A 140 4.27 13.54 6.23
C LEU A 140 4.73 12.10 6.03
N ILE A 141 4.30 11.45 4.94
CA ILE A 141 4.79 10.13 4.57
C ILE A 141 6.29 10.17 4.27
N ALA A 142 6.75 11.12 3.46
CA ALA A 142 8.17 11.24 3.13
C ALA A 142 9.06 11.40 4.37
N GLN A 143 8.64 12.21 5.35
CA GLN A 143 9.36 12.41 6.63
C GLN A 143 9.49 11.13 7.46
N GLN A 144 8.56 10.19 7.27
CA GLN A 144 8.49 8.94 8.01
C GLN A 144 9.34 7.82 7.41
N ARG A 145 9.72 7.94 6.14
CA ARG A 145 10.44 6.88 5.41
C ARG A 145 11.78 6.46 6.02
N PRO A 146 12.62 7.35 6.55
CA PRO A 146 13.88 6.93 7.18
C PRO A 146 13.70 6.05 8.43
N ARG A 147 12.49 6.03 9.00
CA ARG A 147 12.14 5.27 10.21
C ARG A 147 11.35 4.00 9.92
N ARG A 148 11.04 3.74 8.65
CA ARG A 148 10.21 2.65 8.17
C ARG A 148 11.07 1.44 7.84
N GLU A 149 10.56 0.25 8.11
CA GLU A 149 11.19 -1.00 7.68
C GLU A 149 10.95 -1.18 6.17
N PHE A 150 12.02 -1.43 5.40
CA PHE A 150 11.97 -1.43 3.94
C PHE A 150 11.07 -2.54 3.37
N SER A 151 10.95 -3.67 4.07
CA SER A 151 10.06 -4.78 3.70
C SER A 151 8.59 -4.35 3.70
N HIS A 152 8.17 -3.52 4.66
CA HIS A 152 6.76 -3.22 4.93
C HIS A 152 6.23 -1.93 4.30
N HIS A 153 7.00 -1.22 3.47
CA HIS A 153 6.61 0.11 3.00
C HIS A 153 6.88 0.40 1.53
N GLY A 154 7.45 -0.57 0.81
CA GLY A 154 7.78 -0.45 -0.60
C GLY A 154 8.76 0.69 -0.93
N PRO A 155 9.09 0.86 -2.22
CA PRO A 155 10.03 1.87 -2.68
C PRO A 155 9.40 3.28 -2.81
N THR A 156 10.22 4.34 -2.74
CA THR A 156 9.77 5.74 -2.87
C THR A 156 9.58 6.15 -4.33
N PRO A 157 8.64 7.05 -4.65
CA PRO A 157 8.63 7.75 -5.93
C PRO A 157 9.97 8.41 -6.24
N GLY A 158 10.57 8.01 -7.36
CA GLY A 158 11.89 8.46 -7.80
C GLY A 158 13.02 7.49 -7.46
N ASP A 159 12.79 6.47 -6.64
CA ASP A 159 13.81 5.50 -6.29
C ASP A 159 14.21 4.62 -7.46
N ASP A 160 15.48 4.23 -7.45
CA ASP A 160 16.00 3.09 -8.18
C ASP A 160 16.26 1.96 -7.17
N VAL A 161 15.58 0.84 -7.34
CA VAL A 161 15.67 -0.31 -6.42
C VAL A 161 16.13 -1.56 -7.14
N THR A 162 16.91 -2.39 -6.45
CA THR A 162 17.44 -3.64 -7.00
C THR A 162 16.91 -4.80 -6.18
N ILE A 163 16.30 -5.78 -6.85
CA ILE A 163 15.74 -6.98 -6.23
C ILE A 163 16.46 -8.18 -6.80
N GLU A 164 16.98 -9.04 -5.92
CA GLU A 164 17.44 -10.37 -6.29
C GLU A 164 16.22 -11.30 -6.33
N HIS A 165 15.87 -11.82 -7.50
CA HIS A 165 14.85 -12.87 -7.59
C HIS A 165 15.52 -14.23 -7.43
N SER A 166 14.98 -15.05 -6.53
CA SER A 166 15.55 -16.34 -6.11
C SER A 166 15.32 -17.50 -7.10
N ALA A 167 14.93 -17.22 -8.35
CA ALA A 167 14.61 -18.25 -9.34
C ALA A 167 15.88 -18.77 -10.07
N GLY A 168 16.64 -19.63 -9.38
CA GLY A 168 17.68 -20.49 -9.97
C GLY A 168 19.00 -19.80 -10.27
N ASP A 169 18.99 -18.81 -11.15
CA ASP A 169 20.12 -17.94 -11.41
C ASP A 169 19.93 -16.63 -10.64
N LYS A 170 20.96 -16.20 -9.89
CA LYS A 170 20.91 -14.94 -9.14
C LYS A 170 20.87 -13.76 -10.11
N VAL A 171 19.70 -13.43 -10.62
CA VAL A 171 19.50 -12.26 -11.48
C VAL A 171 19.04 -11.10 -10.61
N LEU A 172 19.74 -9.98 -10.75
CA LEU A 172 19.38 -8.72 -10.13
C LEU A 172 18.48 -7.93 -11.08
N TYR A 173 17.32 -7.54 -10.58
CA TYR A 173 16.32 -6.77 -11.32
C TYR A 173 16.31 -5.35 -10.79
N ARG A 174 16.67 -4.40 -11.64
CA ARG A 174 16.68 -2.98 -11.30
C ARG A 174 15.39 -2.36 -11.78
N TYR A 175 14.67 -1.74 -10.86
CA TYR A 175 13.43 -1.04 -11.10
C TYR A 175 13.60 0.44 -10.82
N ARG A 176 12.88 1.26 -11.58
CA ARG A 176 12.68 2.67 -11.29
C ARG A 176 11.24 2.92 -10.90
N VAL A 177 11.02 3.57 -9.78
CA VAL A 177 9.71 4.07 -9.37
C VAL A 177 9.54 5.49 -9.88
N THR A 178 8.48 5.76 -10.62
CA THR A 178 8.18 7.11 -11.12
C THR A 178 7.61 7.99 -10.01
N ARG A 179 7.55 9.31 -10.26
CA ARG A 179 6.85 10.27 -9.38
C ARG A 179 5.35 9.98 -9.24
N SER A 180 4.78 9.19 -10.17
CA SER A 180 3.39 8.75 -10.15
C SER A 180 3.21 7.36 -9.55
N PHE A 181 4.20 6.86 -8.80
CA PHE A 181 4.18 5.55 -8.11
C PHE A 181 4.11 4.34 -9.04
N MET A 182 4.39 4.50 -10.34
CA MET A 182 4.51 3.36 -11.27
C MET A 182 5.92 2.77 -11.16
N ILE A 183 6.03 1.46 -11.18
CA ILE A 183 7.30 0.74 -11.14
C ILE A 183 7.64 0.17 -12.52
N HIS A 184 8.86 0.45 -12.99
CA HIS A 184 9.33 0.00 -14.30
C HIS A 184 10.62 -0.79 -14.14
N LEU A 185 10.66 -2.01 -14.68
CA LEU A 185 11.92 -2.72 -14.86
C LEU A 185 12.78 -1.96 -15.87
N VAL A 186 13.98 -1.54 -15.44
CA VAL A 186 14.90 -0.75 -16.26
C VAL A 186 16.14 -1.53 -16.66
N GLN A 187 16.52 -2.57 -15.91
CA GLN A 187 17.70 -3.37 -16.22
C GLN A 187 17.62 -4.72 -15.51
N THR A 188 18.19 -5.75 -16.12
CA THR A 188 18.52 -7.00 -15.44
C THR A 188 20.03 -7.24 -15.57
N GLU A 189 20.66 -7.74 -14.51
CA GLU A 189 22.09 -8.00 -14.47
C GLU A 189 22.42 -9.24 -13.64
N THR A 190 23.59 -9.84 -13.87
CA THR A 190 24.15 -10.86 -12.97
C THR A 190 24.70 -10.22 -11.70
N PRO A 191 25.00 -10.98 -10.63
CA PRO A 191 25.55 -10.43 -9.40
C PRO A 191 26.94 -9.79 -9.60
N GLU A 192 27.65 -10.22 -10.65
CA GLU A 192 28.94 -9.66 -11.05
C GLU A 192 28.78 -8.35 -11.85
N GLY A 193 27.56 -7.84 -12.01
CA GLY A 193 27.26 -6.58 -12.70
C GLY A 193 27.21 -6.70 -14.23
N ARG A 194 27.15 -7.92 -14.79
CA ARG A 194 26.99 -8.10 -16.23
C ARG A 194 25.54 -7.87 -16.63
N VAL A 195 25.30 -6.84 -17.43
CA VAL A 195 23.96 -6.51 -17.95
C VAL A 195 23.45 -7.63 -18.86
N ILE A 196 22.25 -8.13 -18.55
CA ILE A 196 21.52 -9.14 -19.33
C ILE A 196 20.55 -8.45 -20.30
N GLU A 197 19.63 -7.61 -19.78
CA GLU A 197 18.73 -6.76 -20.58
C GLU A 197 18.80 -5.29 -20.13
N THR A 198 18.65 -4.37 -21.10
CA THR A 198 18.52 -2.94 -20.87
C THR A 198 17.07 -2.47 -21.00
N ALA A 199 16.76 -1.28 -20.48
CA ALA A 199 15.43 -0.67 -20.55
C ALA A 199 14.86 -0.62 -21.98
N ALA A 200 15.72 -0.40 -22.99
CA ALA A 200 15.29 -0.34 -24.38
C ALA A 200 14.75 -1.71 -24.84
N LYS A 201 15.49 -2.79 -24.59
CA LYS A 201 15.09 -4.17 -24.91
C LYS A 201 13.85 -4.60 -24.13
N ILE A 202 13.78 -4.25 -22.84
CA ILE A 202 12.62 -4.53 -21.99
C ILE A 202 11.36 -3.87 -22.55
N ARG A 203 11.43 -2.58 -22.92
CA ARG A 203 10.29 -1.85 -23.49
C ARG A 203 9.85 -2.40 -24.84
N GLU A 204 10.79 -2.78 -25.69
CA GLU A 204 10.50 -3.41 -26.98
C GLU A 204 9.73 -4.71 -26.79
N ARG A 205 10.20 -5.59 -25.87
CA ARG A 205 9.50 -6.83 -25.51
C ARG A 205 8.10 -6.58 -24.94
N GLN A 206 7.96 -5.61 -24.03
CA GLN A 206 6.65 -5.26 -23.46
C GLN A 206 5.67 -4.76 -24.54
N ARG A 207 6.13 -3.94 -25.48
CA ARG A 207 5.31 -3.47 -26.62
C ARG A 207 4.90 -4.60 -27.54
N ALA A 208 5.82 -5.52 -27.84
CA ALA A 208 5.52 -6.71 -28.64
C ALA A 208 4.46 -7.59 -27.97
N HIS A 209 4.52 -7.75 -26.65
CA HIS A 209 3.52 -8.53 -25.89
C HIS A 209 2.14 -7.86 -25.88
N MET A 210 2.06 -6.54 -25.75
CA MET A 210 0.79 -5.80 -25.81
C MET A 210 0.17 -5.73 -27.21
N SER A 211 0.98 -5.91 -28.25
CA SER A 211 0.52 -5.86 -29.65
C SER A 211 0.17 -7.22 -30.23
N ALA A 212 0.44 -8.31 -29.51
CA ALA A 212 0.08 -9.65 -29.95
C ALA A 212 -1.47 -9.77 -29.96
N PRO A 213 -2.09 -10.15 -31.09
CA PRO A 213 -3.53 -10.34 -31.15
C PRO A 213 -3.93 -11.41 -30.14
N ILE A 214 -4.94 -11.12 -29.32
CA ILE A 214 -5.55 -12.11 -28.43
C ILE A 214 -6.21 -13.13 -29.35
N ILE A 215 -5.53 -14.26 -29.57
CA ILE A 215 -6.12 -15.39 -30.29
C ILE A 215 -7.22 -15.94 -29.39
N PRO A 216 -8.50 -15.89 -29.80
CA PRO A 216 -9.57 -16.48 -29.01
C PRO A 216 -9.26 -17.96 -28.82
N SER A 217 -9.25 -18.44 -27.58
CA SER A 217 -9.18 -19.87 -27.29
C SER A 217 -10.37 -20.55 -27.98
N ALA A 218 -10.09 -21.46 -28.92
CA ALA A 218 -11.12 -22.27 -29.55
C ALA A 218 -11.86 -23.05 -28.46
N GLY A 219 -13.17 -22.83 -28.37
CA GLY A 219 -14.08 -23.60 -27.51
C GLY A 219 -14.35 -24.99 -28.06
#